data_AF-A0A7S1X6T2-F1
#
_entry.id   AF-A0A7S1X6T2-F1
#
_cell.length_a   1.000
_cell.length_b   1.000
_cell.length_c   1.000
_cell.angle_alpha   90.00
_cell.angle_beta   90.00
_cell.angle_gamma   90.00
#
_symmetry.space_group_name_H-M   'P 1'
#
loop_
_entity.id
_entity.type
_entity.pdbx_description
1 polymer ?
#
loop_
_entity_poly.entity_id
_entity_poly.type
_entity_poly.pdbx_seq_one_letter_code
_entity_poly.pdbx_strand_id
1 'polypeptide(L)'
;SNGGVGAVPDTMAPLILQVKEMLPDYGDGYIEAVLEANGCNVERTLNCLLEGNVPSHLSKMDIQAARVPRQPVANGKGKQPAGGGSDRPSWTSLRE
;
A
#
# COMPACT_ATOMS: atom_id res chain seq x y z
N SER A 1 9.08 12.54 26.08
CA SER A 1 9.43 11.76 24.88
C SER A 1 8.15 11.40 24.16
N ASN A 2 7.75 12.17 23.15
CA ASN A 2 6.52 11.93 22.40
C ASN A 2 6.87 11.14 21.13
N GLY A 3 6.15 10.03 20.91
CA GLY A 3 6.34 9.13 19.79
C GLY A 3 5.98 9.74 18.44
N GLY A 4 6.50 9.13 17.38
CA GLY A 4 6.19 9.55 16.02
C GLY A 4 7.28 9.26 15.01
N VAL A 5 7.77 8.02 14.94
CA VAL A 5 8.37 7.52 13.71
C VAL A 5 7.83 6.12 13.45
N GLY A 6 6.67 6.06 12.79
CA GLY A 6 6.38 4.94 11.88
C GLY A 6 7.33 5.02 10.69
N ALA A 7 8.64 4.96 10.97
CA ALA A 7 9.65 4.77 9.95
C ALA A 7 9.43 3.35 9.46
N VAL A 8 8.70 3.23 8.35
CA VAL A 8 8.90 2.10 7.45
C VAL A 8 10.42 1.97 7.33
N PRO A 9 11.02 0.85 7.76
CA PRO A 9 12.46 0.79 7.85
C PRO A 9 13.04 1.04 6.46
N ASP A 10 13.96 1.99 6.38
CA ASP A 10 14.93 2.18 5.30
C ASP A 10 15.65 0.85 4.94
N THR A 11 15.46 -0.18 5.77
CA THR A 11 15.97 -1.55 5.71
C THR A 11 15.15 -2.54 4.86
N MET A 12 14.05 -2.17 4.18
CA MET A 12 13.31 -3.13 3.32
C MET A 12 14.04 -3.46 2.01
N ALA A 13 14.74 -2.49 1.42
CA ALA A 13 15.45 -2.67 0.15
C ALA A 13 16.45 -3.85 0.14
N PRO A 14 17.31 -4.05 1.16
CA PRO A 14 18.21 -5.20 1.19
C PRO A 14 17.48 -6.54 1.40
N LEU A 15 16.30 -6.55 2.02
CA LEU A 15 15.50 -7.77 2.19
C LEU A 15 14.83 -8.15 0.86
N ILE A 16 14.29 -7.16 0.15
CA ILE A 16 13.71 -7.34 -1.18
C ILE A 16 14.79 -7.85 -2.14
N LEU A 17 15.99 -7.25 -2.13
CA LEU A 17 17.09 -7.68 -2.98
C LEU A 17 17.47 -9.14 -2.74
N GLN A 18 17.61 -9.57 -1.48
CA GLN A 18 17.92 -10.98 -1.17
C GLN A 18 16.87 -11.96 -1.71
N VAL A 19 15.58 -11.62 -1.58
CA VAL A 19 14.51 -12.46 -2.13
C VAL A 19 14.55 -12.43 -3.67
N LYS A 20 14.77 -11.26 -4.27
CA LYS A 20 14.86 -11.05 -5.73
C LYS A 20 16.02 -11.81 -6.36
N GLU A 21 17.16 -11.89 -5.68
CA GLU A 21 18.33 -12.66 -6.12
C GLU A 21 18.04 -14.16 -6.21
N MET A 22 17.18 -14.68 -5.33
CA MET A 22 16.75 -16.08 -5.38
C MET A 22 15.56 -16.31 -6.31
N LEU A 23 14.62 -15.36 -6.35
CA LEU A 23 13.36 -15.45 -7.08
C LEU A 23 13.15 -14.20 -7.95
N PRO A 24 13.89 -14.09 -9.08
CA PRO A 24 13.85 -12.89 -9.93
C PRO A 24 12.54 -12.71 -10.69
N ASP A 25 11.70 -13.75 -10.74
CA ASP A 25 10.40 -13.73 -11.40
C ASP A 25 9.37 -12.82 -10.70
N TYR A 26 9.58 -12.55 -9.41
CA TYR A 26 8.69 -11.72 -8.61
C TYR A 26 9.09 -10.24 -8.62
N GLY A 27 8.10 -9.37 -8.74
CA GLY A 27 8.23 -7.92 -8.68
C GLY A 27 8.56 -7.43 -7.28
N ASP A 28 9.29 -6.32 -7.21
CA ASP A 28 9.76 -5.74 -5.94
C ASP A 28 8.59 -5.31 -5.03
N GLY A 29 7.46 -4.89 -5.60
CA GLY A 29 6.25 -4.54 -4.86
C GLY A 29 5.51 -5.77 -4.32
N TYR A 30 5.54 -6.89 -5.05
CA TYR A 30 5.00 -8.15 -4.58
C TYR A 30 5.83 -8.70 -3.42
N ILE A 31 7.16 -8.74 -3.60
CA ILE A 31 8.11 -9.20 -2.57
C ILE A 31 7.99 -8.35 -1.30
N GLU A 32 7.88 -7.02 -1.43
CA GLU A 32 7.69 -6.12 -0.28
C GLU A 32 6.41 -6.46 0.49
N ALA A 33 5.28 -6.67 -0.21
CA ALA A 33 4.01 -6.98 0.43
C ALA A 33 4.02 -8.34 1.15
N VAL A 34 4.68 -9.34 0.58
CA VAL A 34 4.85 -10.66 1.22
C VAL A 34 5.80 -10.56 2.42
N LEU A 35 6.89 -9.79 2.31
CA LEU A 35 7.79 -9.50 3.43
C LEU A 35 7.05 -8.82 4.58
N GLU A 36 6.22 -7.81 4.31
CA GLU A 36 5.41 -7.15 5.33
C GLU A 36 4.43 -8.11 6.01
N ALA A 37 3.74 -8.97 5.24
CA ALA A 37 2.83 -9.97 5.79
C ALA A 37 3.55 -11.01 6.68
N ASN A 38 4.84 -11.26 6.42
CA ASN A 38 5.67 -12.21 7.18
C ASN A 38 6.53 -11.54 8.27
N GLY A 39 6.34 -10.25 8.53
CA GLY A 39 7.08 -9.50 9.56
C GLY A 39 8.55 -9.23 9.20
N CYS A 40 8.83 -8.93 7.94
CA CYS A 40 10.16 -8.62 7.39
C CYS A 40 11.17 -9.79 7.46
N ASN A 41 10.68 -11.04 7.46
CA ASN A 41 11.52 -12.24 7.52
C ASN A 41 11.75 -12.81 6.10
N VAL A 42 13.00 -12.77 5.63
CA VAL A 42 13.39 -13.26 4.29
C VAL A 42 13.18 -14.77 4.16
N GLU A 43 13.68 -15.58 5.10
CA GLU A 43 13.50 -17.04 5.06
C GLU A 43 12.03 -17.45 5.02
N ARG A 44 11.21 -16.83 5.87
CA ARG A 44 9.76 -17.10 5.90
C ARG A 44 9.08 -16.68 4.61
N THR A 45 9.49 -15.56 4.04
CA THR A 45 8.97 -15.06 2.76
C THR A 45 9.32 -16.02 1.63
N LEU A 46 10.59 -16.45 1.53
CA LEU A 46 11.04 -17.43 0.55
C LEU A 46 10.28 -18.75 0.69
N ASN A 47 10.17 -19.26 1.91
CA ASN A 47 9.45 -20.49 2.21
C ASN A 47 7.95 -20.39 1.80
N CYS A 48 7.27 -19.29 2.14
CA CYS A 48 5.91 -19.03 1.66
C CYS A 48 5.78 -18.94 0.14
N LEU A 49 6.73 -18.30 -0.55
CA LEU A 49 6.74 -18.19 -2.02
C LEU A 49 6.98 -19.53 -2.70
N LEU A 50 7.90 -20.34 -2.16
CA LEU A 50 8.23 -21.68 -2.66
C LEU A 50 7.10 -22.69 -2.43
N GLU A 51 6.44 -22.62 -1.28
CA GLU A 51 5.30 -23.49 -0.94
C GLU A 51 3.98 -23.01 -1.56
N GLY A 52 3.94 -21.80 -2.13
CA GLY A 52 2.71 -21.16 -2.60
C GLY A 52 1.74 -20.80 -1.48
N ASN A 53 2.20 -20.81 -0.22
CA ASN A 53 1.41 -20.51 0.97
C ASN A 53 1.36 -19.00 1.27
N VAL A 54 1.14 -18.21 0.22
CA VAL A 54 1.01 -16.75 0.33
C VAL A 54 -0.40 -16.40 0.81
N PRO A 55 -0.56 -15.34 1.64
CA PRO A 55 -1.87 -14.88 2.07
C PRO A 55 -2.80 -14.67 0.88
N SER A 56 -4.07 -15.05 1.01
CA SER A 56 -5.02 -15.02 -0.11
C SER A 56 -5.29 -13.63 -0.69
N HIS A 57 -4.99 -12.56 0.06
CA HIS A 57 -5.00 -11.19 -0.45
C HIS A 57 -3.79 -10.86 -1.34
N LEU A 58 -2.64 -11.51 -1.12
CA LEU A 58 -1.43 -11.42 -1.96
C LEU A 58 -1.45 -12.43 -3.11
N SER A 59 -2.11 -13.57 -2.98
CA SER A 59 -2.29 -14.52 -4.09
C SER A 59 -3.07 -13.90 -5.27
N LYS A 60 -3.92 -12.90 -5.00
CA LYS A 60 -4.63 -12.11 -6.02
C LYS A 60 -3.84 -10.92 -6.55
N MET A 61 -2.71 -10.58 -5.92
CA MET A 61 -1.84 -9.49 -6.35
C MET A 61 -1.01 -9.94 -7.53
N ASP A 62 -0.71 -9.00 -8.43
CA ASP A 62 0.16 -9.26 -9.56
C ASP A 62 1.57 -9.63 -9.07
N ILE A 63 2.06 -10.81 -9.46
CA ILE A 63 3.36 -11.32 -9.01
C ILE A 63 4.53 -10.46 -9.51
N GLN A 64 4.32 -9.68 -10.58
CA GLN A 64 5.30 -8.76 -11.16
C GLN A 64 5.04 -7.31 -10.75
N ALA A 65 4.22 -7.09 -9.73
CA ALA A 65 3.91 -5.76 -9.23
C ALA A 65 5.20 -4.98 -8.93
N ALA A 66 5.36 -3.87 -9.64
CA ALA A 66 6.41 -2.90 -9.34
C ALA A 66 6.15 -2.27 -7.97
N ARG A 67 7.24 -1.92 -7.27
CA ARG A 67 7.13 -1.23 -5.99
C ARG A 67 6.49 0.13 -6.20
N VAL A 68 5.32 0.34 -5.61
CA VAL A 68 4.65 1.64 -5.64
C VAL A 68 5.19 2.45 -4.46
N PRO A 69 5.79 3.64 -4.68
CA PRO A 69 6.20 4.48 -3.57
C PRO A 69 4.97 4.81 -2.73
N ARG A 70 4.95 4.31 -1.50
CA ARG A 70 3.83 4.51 -0.59
C ARG A 70 3.79 5.98 -0.24
N GLN A 71 2.80 6.69 -0.81
CA GLN A 71 2.56 8.09 -0.54
C GLN A 71 2.35 8.24 0.97
N PRO A 72 3.02 9.18 1.65
CA PRO A 72 2.72 9.44 3.05
C PRO A 72 1.24 9.81 3.12
N VAL A 73 0.47 9.01 3.84
CA VAL A 73 -0.94 9.30 4.09
C VAL A 73 -1.00 10.61 4.88
N ALA A 74 -1.16 11.71 4.17
CA ALA A 74 -1.59 12.96 4.78
C ALA A 74 -2.98 12.66 5.36
N ASN A 75 -3.02 12.41 6.67
CA ASN A 75 -4.21 12.15 7.45
C ASN A 75 -5.07 13.42 7.48
N GLY A 76 -5.71 13.72 6.36
CA GLY A 76 -6.71 14.76 6.19
C GLY A 76 -7.98 14.28 6.84
N LYS A 77 -8.24 14.80 8.04
CA LYS A 77 -9.46 14.66 8.81
C LYS A 77 -10.68 15.14 8.00
N GLY A 78 -11.22 14.29 7.14
CA GLY A 78 -12.49 14.47 6.44
C GLY A 78 -13.63 14.30 7.43
N LYS A 79 -14.02 15.40 8.07
CA LYS A 79 -15.21 15.53 8.90
C LYS A 79 -16.45 15.18 8.05
N GLN A 80 -17.33 14.37 8.63
CA GLN A 80 -18.59 13.89 8.07
C GLN A 80 -19.46 15.00 7.44
N PRO A 81 -20.22 14.73 6.36
CA PRO A 81 -21.27 15.63 5.88
C PRO A 81 -22.52 15.47 6.75
N ALA A 82 -22.94 16.56 7.42
CA ALA A 82 -24.22 16.63 8.12
C ALA A 82 -24.82 18.04 7.98
N GLY A 83 -26.07 18.08 7.53
CA GLY A 83 -26.94 19.27 7.49
C GLY A 83 -26.70 20.13 6.25
N GLY A 84 -27.66 20.34 5.35
CA GLY A 84 -29.04 20.75 5.66
C GLY A 84 -29.10 22.27 5.52
N GLY A 85 -29.54 22.76 4.37
CA GLY A 85 -29.58 24.19 4.07
C GLY A 85 -30.15 24.43 2.68
N SER A 86 -31.47 24.35 2.58
CA SER A 86 -32.27 24.84 1.47
C SER A 86 -31.97 26.32 1.26
N ASP A 87 -31.49 26.73 0.07
CA ASP A 87 -31.76 28.07 -0.47
C ASP A 87 -31.48 28.08 -1.98
N ARG A 88 -32.54 27.82 -2.75
CA ARG A 88 -32.64 28.28 -4.14
C ARG A 88 -32.66 29.81 -4.11
N PRO A 89 -31.99 30.45 -5.07
CA PRO A 89 -32.78 31.33 -5.92
C PRO A 89 -32.65 30.91 -7.39
N SER A 90 -33.82 30.56 -7.91
CA SER A 90 -34.13 30.57 -9.34
C SER A 90 -34.06 32.01 -9.84
N TRP A 91 -33.18 32.31 -10.78
CA TRP A 91 -33.44 33.30 -11.84
C TRP A 91 -32.87 32.75 -13.16
N THR A 92 -33.79 32.14 -13.90
CA THR A 92 -33.74 31.85 -15.33
C THR A 92 -33.30 33.06 -16.16
N SER A 93 -32.57 32.77 -17.25
CA SER A 93 -32.57 33.46 -18.55
C SER A 93 -32.43 34.99 -18.61
N LEU A 94 -31.42 35.47 -19.35
CA LEU A 94 -31.63 36.03 -20.70
C LEU A 94 -30.28 36.37 -21.37
N ARG A 95 -29.98 35.63 -22.43
CA ARG A 95 -29.13 36.02 -23.57
C ARG A 95 -29.69 37.31 -24.16
N GLU A 96 -28.87 38.35 -24.34
CA GLU A 96 -28.66 39.16 -25.56
C GLU A 96 -27.30 39.86 -25.48
#